data_AF-X0V6S6-F1
#
_entry.id   AF-X0V6S6-F1
#
_cell.length_a   1.000
_cell.length_b   1.000
_cell.length_c   1.000
_cell.angle_alpha   90.00
_cell.angle_beta   90.00
_cell.angle_gamma   90.00
#
_symmetry.space_group_name_H-M   'P 1'
#
loop_
_entity.id
_entity.type
_entity.pdbx_description
1 polymer ?
#
loop_
_entity_poly.entity_id
_entity_poly.type
_entity_poly.pdbx_seq_one_letter_code
_entity_poly.pdbx_strand_id
1 'polypeptide(L)'
;MEAIKEQFSDILADCEIKEFAATDYAFRIFVPKTAWSKVLAELTNEMYYDNFKSKVARHQGAGAAYEHSLHEVWSVMNRLQK
;
A
#
# COMPACT_ATOMS: atom_id res chain seq x y z
N MET A 1 -1.06 -3.70 -9.37
CA MET A 1 -2.36 -4.34 -9.02
C MET A 1 -2.29 -5.85 -9.07
N GLU A 2 -1.55 -6.43 -10.02
CA GLU A 2 -1.35 -7.89 -10.10
C GLU A 2 -0.81 -8.48 -8.79
N ALA A 3 0.19 -7.86 -8.16
CA ALA A 3 0.75 -8.33 -6.88
C ALA A 3 -0.29 -8.47 -5.75
N ILE A 4 -1.27 -7.55 -5.66
CA ILE A 4 -2.37 -7.66 -4.67
C ILE A 4 -3.33 -8.77 -5.06
N LYS A 5 -3.64 -8.92 -6.36
CA LYS A 5 -4.53 -9.99 -6.83
C LYS A 5 -3.90 -11.37 -6.63
N GLU A 6 -2.59 -11.48 -6.79
CA GLU A 6 -1.81 -12.69 -6.54
C GLU A 6 -1.72 -13.00 -5.03
N GLN A 7 -1.43 -12.00 -4.20
CA GLN A 7 -1.38 -12.17 -2.73
C GLN A 7 -2.72 -12.62 -2.14
N PHE A 8 -3.85 -12.12 -2.69
CA PHE A 8 -5.19 -12.43 -2.22
C PHE A 8 -6.01 -13.21 -3.27
N SER A 9 -5.38 -14.16 -3.98
CA SER A 9 -6.02 -14.93 -5.04
C SER A 9 -7.34 -15.58 -4.59
N ASP A 10 -7.37 -16.04 -3.34
CA ASP A 10 -8.52 -16.74 -2.76
C ASP A 10 -9.74 -15.84 -2.56
N ILE A 11 -9.52 -14.52 -2.50
CA ILE A 11 -10.56 -13.50 -2.29
C ILE A 11 -10.84 -12.72 -3.58
N LEU A 12 -9.83 -12.55 -4.44
CA LEU A 12 -9.86 -11.66 -5.60
C LEU A 12 -9.79 -12.37 -6.96
N ALA A 13 -9.75 -13.71 -7.02
CA ALA A 13 -9.65 -14.47 -8.28
C ALA A 13 -10.66 -13.99 -9.35
N ASP A 14 -11.91 -13.85 -8.95
CA ASP A 14 -13.04 -13.47 -9.82
C ASP A 14 -13.10 -11.96 -10.14
N CYS A 15 -12.24 -11.14 -9.50
CA CYS A 15 -12.21 -9.70 -9.74
C CYS A 15 -11.31 -9.39 -10.95
N GLU A 16 -11.91 -8.98 -12.04
CA GLU A 16 -11.19 -8.60 -13.27
C GLU A 16 -10.45 -7.25 -13.11
N ILE A 17 -9.19 -7.22 -13.53
CA ILE A 17 -8.45 -5.97 -13.71
C ILE A 17 -8.80 -5.43 -15.10
N LYS A 18 -9.39 -4.24 -15.15
CA LYS A 18 -9.79 -3.56 -16.37
C LYS A 18 -8.83 -2.44 -16.70
N GLU A 19 -8.51 -2.31 -17.98
CA GLU A 19 -7.71 -1.24 -18.53
C GLU A 19 -8.61 -0.14 -19.11
N PHE A 20 -8.28 1.11 -18.81
CA PHE A 20 -8.97 2.30 -19.29
C PHE A 20 -7.94 3.31 -19.79
N ALA A 21 -7.74 3.33 -21.11
CA ALA A 21 -6.90 4.30 -21.77
C ALA A 21 -7.37 5.74 -21.45
N ALA A 22 -6.41 6.68 -21.36
CA ALA A 22 -6.64 8.11 -21.15
C ALA A 22 -7.34 8.51 -19.84
N THR A 23 -7.13 7.75 -18.75
CA THR A 23 -7.52 8.17 -17.39
C THR A 23 -6.30 8.22 -16.47
N ASP A 24 -6.35 9.02 -15.40
CA ASP A 24 -5.25 9.16 -14.42
C ASP A 24 -4.85 7.82 -13.77
N TYR A 25 -5.73 6.81 -13.85
CA TYR A 25 -5.49 5.44 -13.40
C TYR A 25 -5.85 4.46 -14.52
N ALA A 26 -4.86 4.11 -15.32
CA ALA A 26 -5.03 3.23 -16.48
C ALA A 26 -5.56 1.84 -16.12
N PHE A 27 -5.31 1.35 -14.90
CA PHE A 27 -5.78 0.04 -14.45
C PHE A 27 -6.71 0.19 -13.24
N ARG A 28 -7.86 -0.48 -13.26
CA ARG A 28 -8.76 -0.57 -12.11
C ARG A 28 -9.22 -2.00 -11.88
N ILE A 29 -9.33 -2.41 -10.62
CA ILE A 29 -10.00 -3.64 -10.22
C ILE A 29 -11.31 -3.26 -9.52
N PHE A 30 -12.41 -3.90 -9.90
CA PHE A 30 -13.71 -3.68 -9.25
C PHE A 30 -13.96 -4.83 -8.30
N VAL A 31 -13.99 -4.52 -7.00
CA VAL A 31 -14.07 -5.52 -5.93
C VAL A 31 -15.37 -5.30 -5.15
N PRO A 32 -16.17 -6.36 -4.90
CA PRO A 32 -17.30 -6.27 -3.99
C PRO A 32 -16.84 -5.79 -2.61
N LYS A 33 -17.63 -4.91 -1.96
CA LYS A 33 -17.27 -4.37 -0.64
C LYS A 33 -16.96 -5.47 0.38
N THR A 34 -17.70 -6.57 0.35
CA THR A 34 -17.50 -7.72 1.23
C THR A 34 -16.16 -8.43 1.01
N ALA A 35 -15.71 -8.55 -0.25
CA ALA A 35 -14.40 -9.11 -0.57
C ALA A 35 -13.29 -8.13 -0.15
N TRP A 36 -13.46 -6.84 -0.44
CA TRP A 36 -12.51 -5.81 -0.06
C TRP A 36 -12.32 -5.70 1.46
N SER A 37 -13.39 -5.85 2.25
CA SER A 37 -13.30 -5.87 3.71
C SER A 37 -12.44 -7.02 4.26
N LYS A 38 -12.45 -8.19 3.60
CA LYS A 38 -11.59 -9.33 4.00
C LYS A 38 -10.12 -9.04 3.72
N VAL A 39 -9.82 -8.53 2.52
CA VAL A 39 -8.47 -8.10 2.13
C VAL A 39 -7.94 -7.05 3.12
N LEU A 40 -8.76 -6.05 3.47
CA LEU A 40 -8.37 -5.03 4.45
C LEU A 40 -8.11 -5.60 5.84
N ALA A 41 -8.90 -6.57 6.29
CA ALA A 41 -8.70 -7.21 7.59
C ALA A 41 -7.36 -7.98 7.63
N GLU A 42 -7.04 -8.73 6.58
CA GLU A 42 -5.76 -9.45 6.47
C GLU A 42 -4.58 -8.49 6.40
N LEU A 43 -4.64 -7.47 5.54
CA LEU A 43 -3.62 -6.42 5.46
C LEU A 43 -3.41 -5.72 6.81
N THR A 44 -4.48 -5.52 7.58
CA THR A 44 -4.40 -4.92 8.92
C THR A 44 -3.73 -5.83 9.93
N ASN A 45 -3.99 -7.14 9.87
CA ASN A 45 -3.34 -8.12 10.74
C ASN A 45 -1.86 -8.31 10.39
N GLU A 46 -1.51 -8.22 9.10
CA GLU A 46 -0.13 -8.22 8.63
C GLU A 46 0.61 -6.90 8.92
N MET A 47 -0.14 -5.85 9.26
CA MET A 47 0.41 -4.52 9.53
C MET A 47 1.16 -4.50 10.85
N TYR A 48 2.40 -4.95 10.80
CA TYR A 48 3.35 -4.76 11.88
C TYR A 48 3.87 -3.32 11.80
N TYR A 49 3.29 -2.44 12.61
CA TYR A 49 3.70 -1.04 12.72
C TYR A 49 4.91 -0.92 13.66
N ASP A 50 6.06 -1.47 13.29
CA ASP A 50 7.33 -0.92 13.75
C ASP A 50 7.71 0.29 12.87
N ASN A 51 8.43 1.26 13.44
CA ASN A 51 8.75 2.56 12.83
C ASN A 51 8.96 2.43 11.31
N PHE A 52 7.92 2.80 10.55
CA PHE A 52 7.73 2.52 9.11
C PHE A 52 8.99 2.78 8.28
N LYS A 53 9.76 3.80 8.68
CA LYS A 53 11.03 4.22 8.08
C LYS A 53 12.11 3.13 8.14
N SER A 54 12.25 2.46 9.27
CA SER A 54 13.20 1.36 9.48
C SER A 54 12.90 0.16 8.58
N LYS A 55 11.62 -0.09 8.27
CA LYS A 55 11.17 -1.15 7.36
C LYS A 55 11.47 -0.80 5.90
N VAL A 56 11.21 0.45 5.48
CA VAL A 56 11.54 0.96 4.14
C VAL A 56 13.04 0.87 3.86
N ALA A 57 13.87 1.29 4.82
CA ALA A 57 15.33 1.20 4.72
C ALA A 57 15.84 -0.24 4.53
N ARG A 58 15.16 -1.22 5.14
CA ARG A 58 15.54 -2.65 5.07
C ARG A 58 15.11 -3.36 3.78
N HIS A 59 14.01 -2.97 3.14
CA HIS A 59 13.41 -3.75 2.04
C HIS A 59 13.69 -3.19 0.64
N GLN A 60 14.05 -1.92 0.51
CA GLN A 60 14.12 -1.28 -0.81
C GLN A 60 15.51 -0.73 -1.15
N GLY A 61 16.62 -1.41 -0.81
CA GLY A 61 17.98 -0.92 -1.11
C GLY A 61 18.07 -0.06 -2.39
N ALA A 62 18.31 1.25 -2.21
CA ALA A 62 18.08 2.42 -3.10
C ALA A 62 16.82 3.30 -2.84
N GLY A 63 15.99 3.02 -1.82
CA GLY A 63 14.81 3.79 -1.40
C GLY A 63 15.11 5.05 -0.57
N ALA A 64 16.33 5.60 -0.67
CA ALA A 64 16.81 6.68 0.18
C ALA A 64 16.01 7.98 0.01
N ALA A 65 15.55 8.31 -1.20
CA ALA A 65 14.77 9.54 -1.43
C ALA A 65 13.37 9.46 -0.81
N TYR A 66 12.73 8.30 -0.87
CA TYR A 66 11.41 8.07 -0.27
C TYR A 66 11.49 8.03 1.25
N GLU A 67 12.46 7.30 1.80
CA GLU A 67 12.75 7.27 3.24
C GLU A 67 13.11 8.66 3.79
N HIS A 68 13.92 9.42 3.07
CA HIS A 68 14.27 10.79 3.43
C HIS A 68 13.05 11.72 3.45
N SER A 69 12.18 11.64 2.44
CA SER A 69 10.94 12.42 2.40
C SER A 69 10.02 12.11 3.59
N LEU A 70 9.93 10.83 3.97
CA LEU A 70 9.19 10.42 5.17
C LEU A 70 9.85 10.93 6.46
N HIS A 71 11.19 11.02 6.48
CA HIS A 71 11.93 11.62 7.58
C HIS A 71 11.65 13.11 7.74
N GLU A 72 11.57 13.87 6.64
CA GLU A 72 11.25 15.29 6.65
C GLU A 72 9.84 15.56 7.21
N VAL A 73 8.82 14.84 6.69
CA VAL A 73 7.42 15.00 7.14
C VAL A 73 7.30 14.75 8.64
N TRP A 74 7.89 13.66 9.13
CA TRP A 74 7.88 13.35 10.57
C TRP A 74 8.57 14.44 11.40
N SER A 75 9.70 14.97 10.92
CA SER A 75 10.44 16.03 11.62
C SER A 75 9.60 17.30 11.77
N VAL A 76 8.85 17.67 10.73
CA VAL A 76 7.88 18.78 10.79
C VAL A 76 6.80 18.51 11.85
N MET A 77 6.16 17.34 11.81
CA MET A 77 5.09 16.98 12.74
C MET A 77 5.58 16.96 14.20
N ASN A 78 6.77 16.43 14.46
CA ASN A 78 7.37 16.38 15.80
C ASN A 78 7.70 17.77 16.36
N ARG A 79 8.11 18.72 15.50
CA ARG A 79 8.35 20.11 15.94
C ARG A 79 7.07 20.83 16.35
N LEU A 80 5.94 20.52 15.72
CA LEU A 80 4.63 21.12 16.01
C LEU A 80 3.97 20.58 17.29
N GLN A 81 4.47 19.46 17.84
CA GLN A 81 3.99 18.86 19.08
C GLN A 81 4.66 19.44 20.34
N LYS A 82 5.54 20.44 20.18
CA LYS A 82 6.17 21.21 21.25
C LYS A 82 5.62 22.62 21.28
#